data_AF-A0A7W1JAM8-F1
#
_entry.id   AF-A0A7W1JAM8-F1
#
_cell.length_a   1.000
_cell.length_b   1.000
_cell.length_c   1.000
_cell.angle_alpha   90.00
_cell.angle_beta   90.00
_cell.angle_gamma   90.00
#
_symmetry.space_group_name_H-M   'P 1'
#
loop_
_entity.id
_entity.type
_entity.pdbx_description
1 polymer ?
#
loop_
_entity_poly.entity_id
_entity_poly.type
_entity_poly.pdbx_seq_one_letter_code
_entity_poly.pdbx_strand_id
1 'polypeptide(L)'
;VLNPSGAHNIACGLNADIEVVVEGHAGYYCAGMNQRATVTVHGAAGKGAAENIMSGLVRVKGNASDCVGASGHGGLVIVEGDAASRCGISMKGVDIVVAGNVGHLSAFMAQAGRMVVCGDAGAGLGDSLYEAVLYVRGKLHGLGADAREEPMTDADKQAVAALLDQAGLRFAPTEFKRIASARQLYHWNSQHSHSY
;
A
#
# COMPACT_ATOMS: atom_id res chain seq x y z
N VAL A 1 -2.60 22.45 -7.70
CA VAL A 1 -1.48 23.02 -6.90
C VAL A 1 -0.27 23.07 -7.81
N LEU A 2 0.33 24.25 -8.01
CA LEU A 2 1.47 24.42 -8.91
C LEU A 2 2.74 24.69 -8.11
N ASN A 3 3.86 24.07 -8.51
CA ASN A 3 5.19 24.28 -7.91
C ASN A 3 5.19 24.19 -6.37
N PRO A 4 4.74 23.05 -5.80
CA PRO A 4 4.64 22.86 -4.35
C PRO A 4 5.98 22.91 -3.60
N SER A 5 7.12 22.77 -4.28
CA SER A 5 8.46 22.79 -3.69
C SER A 5 8.61 21.88 -2.47
N GLY A 6 7.97 20.69 -2.50
CA GLY A 6 8.01 19.75 -1.39
C GLY A 6 7.19 20.15 -0.16
N ALA A 7 6.24 21.07 -0.30
CA ALA A 7 5.35 21.46 0.79
C ALA A 7 4.57 20.26 1.37
N HIS A 8 4.39 20.27 2.69
CA HIS A 8 3.74 19.21 3.43
C HIS A 8 2.22 19.41 3.48
N ASN A 9 1.48 18.34 3.81
CA ASN A 9 0.04 18.35 4.07
C ASN A 9 -0.82 18.89 2.92
N ILE A 10 -0.34 18.75 1.67
CA ILE A 10 -1.10 19.14 0.49
C ILE A 10 -2.27 18.18 0.32
N ALA A 11 -3.47 18.71 0.05
CA ALA A 11 -4.66 17.91 -0.24
C ALA A 11 -5.11 16.99 0.91
N CYS A 12 -4.86 17.35 2.17
CA CYS A 12 -5.31 16.57 3.32
C CYS A 12 -6.79 16.80 3.66
N GLY A 13 -7.44 15.79 4.24
CA GLY A 13 -8.78 15.89 4.82
C GLY A 13 -9.89 16.16 3.80
N LEU A 14 -9.69 15.77 2.53
CA LEU A 14 -10.63 16.07 1.48
C LEU A 14 -11.90 15.19 1.59
N ASN A 15 -12.99 15.81 2.02
CA ASN A 15 -14.31 15.22 2.12
C ASN A 15 -15.31 15.83 1.11
N ALA A 16 -14.84 16.12 -0.10
CA ALA A 16 -15.65 16.54 -1.22
C ALA A 16 -15.28 15.72 -2.46
N ASP A 17 -16.26 15.53 -3.33
CA ASP A 17 -16.05 14.89 -4.63
C ASP A 17 -15.43 15.90 -5.59
N ILE A 18 -14.10 15.99 -5.55
CA ILE A 18 -13.29 16.92 -6.33
C ILE A 18 -12.03 16.23 -6.84
N GLU A 19 -11.48 16.75 -7.92
CA GLU A 19 -10.16 16.37 -8.42
C GLU A 19 -9.12 17.40 -7.99
N VAL A 20 -8.01 16.91 -7.42
CA VAL A 20 -6.86 17.74 -7.05
C VAL A 20 -5.63 17.24 -7.77
N VAL A 21 -5.08 18.08 -8.65
CA VAL A 21 -3.82 17.83 -9.33
C VAL A 21 -2.70 18.63 -8.65
N VAL A 22 -1.62 17.95 -8.26
CA VAL A 22 -0.40 18.54 -7.72
C VAL A 22 0.69 18.43 -8.78
N GLU A 23 1.06 19.56 -9.37
CA GLU A 23 2.10 19.66 -10.39
C GLU A 23 3.46 19.85 -9.72
N GLY A 24 4.16 18.74 -9.47
CA GLY A 24 5.48 18.68 -8.85
C GLY A 24 5.55 17.78 -7.61
N HIS A 25 6.66 17.87 -6.88
CA HIS A 25 6.92 17.05 -5.69
C HIS A 25 6.13 17.48 -4.46
N ALA A 26 5.43 16.54 -3.83
CA ALA A 26 4.73 16.77 -2.57
C ALA A 26 5.59 16.30 -1.38
N GLY A 27 5.50 17.01 -0.27
CA GLY A 27 6.15 16.66 0.99
C GLY A 27 5.37 15.63 1.80
N TYR A 28 5.52 15.68 3.13
CA TYR A 28 4.91 14.71 4.04
C TYR A 28 3.39 14.82 4.08
N TYR A 29 2.75 13.66 4.29
CA TYR A 29 1.31 13.48 4.49
C TYR A 29 0.42 14.00 3.37
N CYS A 30 0.95 14.17 2.15
CA CYS A 30 0.13 14.57 1.01
C CYS A 30 -1.04 13.61 0.82
N ALA A 31 -2.23 14.17 0.59
CA ALA A 31 -3.49 13.44 0.45
C ALA A 31 -3.91 12.60 1.66
N GLY A 32 -3.34 12.86 2.84
CA GLY A 32 -3.73 12.17 4.08
C GLY A 32 -5.20 12.43 4.45
N MET A 33 -5.87 11.44 5.04
CA MET A 33 -7.28 11.52 5.43
C MET A 33 -8.23 11.84 4.27
N ASN A 34 -7.85 11.49 3.04
CA ASN A 34 -8.74 11.62 1.88
C ASN A 34 -9.98 10.73 2.05
N GLN A 35 -11.16 11.28 1.78
CA GLN A 35 -12.43 10.54 1.88
C GLN A 35 -13.16 10.50 0.55
N ARG A 36 -13.23 11.60 -0.20
CA ARG A 36 -14.07 11.65 -1.42
C ARG A 36 -13.33 12.11 -2.67
N ALA A 37 -12.15 12.68 -2.53
CA ALA A 37 -11.46 13.28 -3.66
C ALA A 37 -10.65 12.25 -4.46
N THR A 38 -10.35 12.63 -5.69
CA THR A 38 -9.28 12.04 -6.49
C THR A 38 -8.08 12.99 -6.46
N VAL A 39 -6.94 12.52 -5.94
CA VAL A 39 -5.71 13.31 -5.87
C VAL A 39 -4.65 12.69 -6.77
N THR A 40 -4.08 13.47 -7.69
CA THR A 40 -2.95 13.05 -8.52
C THR A 40 -1.74 13.93 -8.29
N VAL A 41 -0.60 13.33 -7.94
CA VAL A 41 0.69 14.00 -7.76
C VAL A 41 1.59 13.69 -8.95
N HIS A 42 1.87 14.70 -9.78
CA HIS A 42 2.79 14.64 -10.92
C HIS A 42 4.24 14.78 -10.45
N GLY A 43 4.66 13.88 -9.57
CA GLY A 43 5.98 13.87 -8.97
C GLY A 43 6.09 12.83 -7.86
N ALA A 44 7.16 12.93 -7.09
CA ALA A 44 7.37 12.13 -5.89
C ALA A 44 6.57 12.67 -4.68
N ALA A 45 6.28 11.80 -3.72
CA ALA A 45 5.61 12.15 -2.46
C ALA A 45 6.45 11.75 -1.24
N GLY A 46 6.44 12.59 -0.21
CA GLY A 46 7.13 12.35 1.05
C GLY A 46 6.43 11.30 1.94
N LYS A 47 6.93 11.16 3.18
CA LYS A 47 6.45 10.19 4.16
C LYS A 47 4.95 10.35 4.41
N GLY A 48 4.22 9.24 4.53
CA GLY A 48 2.80 9.23 4.93
C GLY A 48 1.85 9.68 3.82
N ALA A 49 2.25 9.60 2.56
CA ALA A 49 1.34 9.89 1.44
C ALA A 49 0.08 9.02 1.54
N ALA A 50 -1.11 9.62 1.44
CA ALA A 50 -2.41 8.98 1.62
C ALA A 50 -2.60 8.29 2.98
N GLU A 51 -1.87 8.69 4.02
CA GLU A 51 -2.06 8.15 5.37
C GLU A 51 -3.51 8.35 5.83
N ASN A 52 -4.09 7.29 6.41
CA ASN A 52 -5.46 7.25 6.90
C ASN A 52 -6.52 7.62 5.85
N ILE A 53 -6.26 7.29 4.57
CA ILE A 53 -7.27 7.37 3.52
C ILE A 53 -8.51 6.54 3.90
N MET A 54 -9.68 7.15 3.79
CA MET A 54 -10.97 6.55 4.11
C MET A 54 -11.65 5.96 2.87
N SER A 55 -11.56 6.68 1.75
CA SER A 55 -12.04 6.28 0.43
C SER A 55 -11.50 7.25 -0.64
N GLY A 56 -11.92 7.08 -1.90
CA GLY A 56 -11.42 7.87 -3.03
C GLY A 56 -10.14 7.28 -3.63
N LEU A 57 -9.41 8.11 -4.39
CA LEU A 57 -8.22 7.70 -5.11
C LEU A 57 -7.06 8.67 -4.84
N VAL A 58 -5.88 8.15 -4.54
CA VAL A 58 -4.63 8.91 -4.53
C VAL A 58 -3.64 8.24 -5.48
N ARG A 59 -3.12 8.99 -6.45
CA ARG A 59 -2.11 8.53 -7.41
C ARG A 59 -0.85 9.37 -7.30
N VAL A 60 0.28 8.73 -7.08
CA VAL A 60 1.62 9.33 -7.11
C VAL A 60 2.33 8.82 -8.36
N LYS A 61 2.63 9.72 -9.30
CA LYS A 61 3.26 9.36 -10.58
C LYS A 61 4.77 9.11 -10.48
N GLY A 62 5.39 9.45 -9.35
CA GLY A 62 6.79 9.15 -9.04
C GLY A 62 6.94 8.15 -7.91
N ASN A 63 8.09 8.22 -7.24
CA ASN A 63 8.36 7.44 -6.04
C ASN A 63 7.65 8.03 -4.81
N ALA A 64 7.37 7.18 -3.83
CA ALA A 64 6.81 7.57 -2.55
C ALA A 64 7.72 7.12 -1.40
N SER A 65 7.87 7.97 -0.38
CA SER A 65 8.70 7.67 0.78
C SER A 65 8.00 6.69 1.74
N ASP A 66 8.40 6.66 3.01
CA ASP A 66 7.91 5.69 3.98
C ASP A 66 6.41 5.85 4.27
N CYS A 67 5.78 4.77 4.73
CA CYS A 67 4.43 4.79 5.30
C CYS A 67 3.30 5.22 4.34
N VAL A 68 3.45 4.97 3.04
CA VAL A 68 2.36 5.20 2.06
C VAL A 68 1.11 4.45 2.47
N GLY A 69 -0.04 5.11 2.48
CA GLY A 69 -1.34 4.48 2.79
C GLY A 69 -1.44 3.93 4.22
N ALA A 70 -0.55 4.35 5.13
CA ALA A 70 -0.53 3.88 6.52
C ALA A 70 -1.92 4.05 7.16
N SER A 71 -2.42 3.01 7.82
CA SER A 71 -3.75 3.02 8.47
C SER A 71 -4.94 3.35 7.57
N GLY A 72 -4.83 3.22 6.25
CA GLY A 72 -5.94 3.45 5.34
C GLY A 72 -7.08 2.44 5.54
N HIS A 73 -8.32 2.93 5.59
CA HIS A 73 -9.54 2.13 5.82
C HIS A 73 -10.25 1.72 4.52
N GLY A 74 -9.94 2.38 3.41
CA GLY A 74 -10.57 2.13 2.12
C GLY A 74 -10.01 3.01 1.01
N GLY A 75 -10.60 2.92 -0.17
CA GLY A 75 -10.11 3.62 -1.35
C GLY A 75 -8.90 2.93 -1.98
N LEU A 76 -8.29 3.63 -2.93
CA LEU A 76 -7.16 3.13 -3.72
C LEU A 76 -5.99 4.11 -3.66
N VAL A 77 -4.79 3.58 -3.40
CA VAL A 77 -3.53 4.32 -3.52
C VAL A 77 -2.68 3.69 -4.61
N ILE A 78 -2.28 4.47 -5.61
CA ILE A 78 -1.42 4.02 -6.71
C ILE A 78 -0.09 4.77 -6.63
N VAL A 79 1.02 4.04 -6.67
CA VAL A 79 2.37 4.57 -6.82
C VAL A 79 2.96 4.02 -8.12
N GLU A 80 3.24 4.89 -9.08
CA GLU A 80 3.80 4.49 -10.39
C GLU A 80 5.32 4.22 -10.32
N GLY A 81 5.99 4.62 -9.24
CA GLY A 81 7.38 4.28 -8.94
C GLY A 81 7.53 3.27 -7.80
N ASP A 82 8.60 3.43 -7.02
CA ASP A 82 8.88 2.66 -5.81
C ASP A 82 8.21 3.29 -4.58
N ALA A 83 7.81 2.46 -3.60
CA ALA A 83 7.46 2.89 -2.25
C ALA A 83 8.53 2.43 -1.25
N ALA A 84 8.92 3.31 -0.32
CA ALA A 84 9.96 2.99 0.65
C ALA A 84 9.44 2.07 1.79
N SER A 85 10.00 2.19 3.00
CA SER A 85 9.68 1.27 4.10
C SER A 85 8.25 1.43 4.60
N ARG A 86 7.70 0.35 5.18
CA ARG A 86 6.39 0.39 5.86
C ARG A 86 5.23 0.87 4.98
N CYS A 87 5.32 0.68 3.67
CA CYS A 87 4.17 0.89 2.78
C CYS A 87 3.00 0.05 3.28
N GLY A 88 1.80 0.63 3.41
CA GLY A 88 0.61 -0.05 3.93
C GLY A 88 0.68 -0.51 5.38
N ILE A 89 1.56 0.05 6.21
CA ILE A 89 1.61 -0.28 7.65
C ILE A 89 0.24 -0.04 8.31
N SER A 90 -0.22 -1.03 9.06
CA SER A 90 -1.49 -1.00 9.80
C SER A 90 -2.70 -0.73 8.89
N MET A 91 -2.66 -1.11 7.61
CA MET A 91 -3.80 -0.95 6.69
C MET A 91 -5.05 -1.68 7.17
N LYS A 92 -6.22 -1.08 6.99
CA LYS A 92 -7.52 -1.50 7.54
C LYS A 92 -8.62 -1.60 6.48
N GLY A 93 -8.24 -1.74 5.21
CA GLY A 93 -9.18 -1.89 4.10
C GLY A 93 -8.79 -1.15 2.82
N VAL A 94 -7.75 -0.30 2.85
CA VAL A 94 -7.23 0.36 1.65
C VAL A 94 -6.64 -0.65 0.66
N ASP A 95 -6.86 -0.43 -0.63
CA ASP A 95 -6.13 -1.13 -1.68
C ASP A 95 -4.92 -0.27 -2.12
N ILE A 96 -3.74 -0.87 -2.22
CA ILE A 96 -2.49 -0.20 -2.59
C ILE A 96 -1.88 -0.91 -3.80
N VAL A 97 -1.53 -0.17 -4.85
CA VAL A 97 -0.80 -0.68 -6.02
C VAL A 97 0.52 0.07 -6.15
N VAL A 98 1.63 -0.67 -6.20
CA VAL A 98 2.97 -0.14 -6.42
C VAL A 98 3.53 -0.77 -7.69
N ALA A 99 3.83 0.05 -8.70
CA ALA A 99 4.36 -0.41 -9.97
C ALA A 99 5.83 -0.84 -9.88
N GLY A 100 6.58 -0.28 -8.92
CA GLY A 100 7.93 -0.67 -8.59
C GLY A 100 8.01 -1.58 -7.36
N ASN A 101 9.05 -1.37 -6.57
CA ASN A 101 9.40 -2.13 -5.37
C ASN A 101 8.74 -1.54 -4.12
N VAL A 102 8.62 -2.37 -3.08
CA VAL A 102 8.31 -1.91 -1.73
C VAL A 102 9.46 -2.19 -0.77
N GLY A 103 9.72 -1.25 0.14
CA GLY A 103 10.76 -1.36 1.14
C GLY A 103 10.46 -2.37 2.26
N HIS A 104 11.39 -2.47 3.21
CA HIS A 104 11.29 -3.36 4.37
C HIS A 104 10.05 -3.03 5.25
N LEU A 105 9.54 -4.05 5.94
CA LEU A 105 8.39 -3.96 6.85
C LEU A 105 7.10 -3.40 6.19
N SER A 106 6.98 -3.51 4.87
CA SER A 106 5.73 -3.18 4.17
C SER A 106 4.63 -4.15 4.61
N ALA A 107 3.41 -3.63 4.73
CA ALA A 107 2.24 -4.32 5.29
C ALA A 107 2.42 -4.82 6.73
N PHE A 108 3.32 -4.22 7.52
CA PHE A 108 3.43 -4.51 8.95
C PHE A 108 2.09 -4.23 9.65
N MET A 109 1.59 -5.18 10.44
CA MET A 109 0.28 -5.13 11.10
C MET A 109 -0.91 -4.91 10.16
N ALA A 110 -0.82 -5.31 8.89
CA ALA A 110 -1.90 -5.14 7.94
C ALA A 110 -3.14 -5.96 8.33
N GLN A 111 -4.26 -5.28 8.57
CA GLN A 111 -5.49 -5.85 9.09
C GLN A 111 -6.48 -6.26 8.01
N ALA A 112 -6.69 -5.41 7.01
CA ALA A 112 -7.58 -5.68 5.87
C ALA A 112 -7.17 -4.85 4.65
N GLY A 113 -7.74 -5.19 3.49
CA GLY A 113 -7.42 -4.57 2.19
C GLY A 113 -6.43 -5.40 1.39
N ARG A 114 -5.95 -4.85 0.27
CA ARG A 114 -5.02 -5.53 -0.62
C ARG A 114 -3.80 -4.69 -0.96
N MET A 115 -2.66 -5.34 -1.15
CA MET A 115 -1.46 -4.69 -1.68
C MET A 115 -0.98 -5.43 -2.91
N VAL A 116 -0.79 -4.74 -4.04
CA VAL A 116 -0.20 -5.29 -5.26
C VAL A 116 1.16 -4.63 -5.49
N VAL A 117 2.21 -5.44 -5.51
CA VAL A 117 3.60 -5.02 -5.75
C VAL A 117 4.08 -5.63 -7.05
N CYS A 118 4.34 -4.79 -8.05
CA CYS A 118 4.78 -5.24 -9.36
C CYS A 118 6.30 -5.45 -9.45
N GLY A 119 7.08 -4.95 -8.49
CA GLY A 119 8.51 -5.24 -8.31
C GLY A 119 8.78 -6.20 -7.15
N ASP A 120 9.92 -5.99 -6.50
CA ASP A 120 10.40 -6.76 -5.35
C ASP A 120 9.83 -6.22 -4.03
N ALA A 121 9.76 -7.09 -3.02
CA ALA A 121 9.38 -6.73 -1.67
C ALA A 121 10.54 -6.96 -0.70
N GLY A 122 10.88 -5.91 0.06
CA GLY A 122 11.91 -5.94 1.09
C GLY A 122 11.61 -6.91 2.23
N ALA A 123 12.60 -7.10 3.12
CA ALA A 123 12.49 -8.02 4.25
C ALA A 123 11.37 -7.63 5.24
N GLY A 124 10.77 -8.63 5.88
CA GLY A 124 9.69 -8.46 6.85
C GLY A 124 8.36 -8.07 6.21
N LEU A 125 8.12 -8.46 4.96
CA LEU A 125 6.84 -8.21 4.30
C LEU A 125 5.71 -8.92 5.05
N GLY A 126 4.66 -8.17 5.41
CA GLY A 126 3.50 -8.72 6.10
C GLY A 126 3.82 -9.19 7.53
N ASP A 127 4.79 -8.58 8.21
CA ASP A 127 4.99 -8.91 9.62
C ASP A 127 3.73 -8.58 10.43
N SER A 128 3.26 -9.52 11.24
CA SER A 128 2.00 -9.44 11.98
C SER A 128 0.78 -9.24 11.07
N LEU A 129 0.71 -9.98 9.95
CA LEU A 129 -0.39 -9.93 8.98
C LEU A 129 -1.67 -10.59 9.51
N TYR A 130 -2.83 -9.93 9.32
CA TYR A 130 -4.15 -10.46 9.66
C TYR A 130 -4.98 -10.80 8.40
N GLU A 131 -6.06 -10.08 8.07
CA GLU A 131 -6.95 -10.45 6.95
C GLU A 131 -6.61 -9.73 5.63
N ALA A 132 -5.57 -8.89 5.61
CA ALA A 132 -5.07 -8.29 4.38
C ALA A 132 -4.41 -9.35 3.47
N VAL A 133 -4.52 -9.15 2.15
CA VAL A 133 -3.91 -10.04 1.15
C VAL A 133 -2.92 -9.25 0.31
N LEU A 134 -1.69 -9.76 0.22
CA LEU A 134 -0.61 -9.11 -0.53
C LEU A 134 -0.29 -9.93 -1.78
N TYR A 135 0.01 -9.26 -2.88
CA TYR A 135 0.35 -9.87 -4.16
C TYR A 135 1.69 -9.33 -4.62
N VAL A 136 2.68 -10.19 -4.82
CA VAL A 136 4.03 -9.78 -5.21
C VAL A 136 4.46 -10.51 -6.48
N ARG A 137 4.79 -9.74 -7.52
CA ARG A 137 5.31 -10.27 -8.79
C ARG A 137 6.80 -10.61 -8.71
N GLY A 138 7.59 -9.72 -8.12
CA GLY A 138 9.04 -9.87 -8.02
C GLY A 138 9.51 -10.77 -6.87
N LYS A 139 10.75 -10.57 -6.43
CA LYS A 139 11.38 -11.33 -5.37
C LYS A 139 10.84 -10.94 -3.99
N LEU A 140 10.68 -11.94 -3.12
CA LEU A 140 10.44 -11.76 -1.70
C LEU A 140 11.79 -11.85 -0.98
N HIS A 141 12.21 -10.77 -0.30
CA HIS A 141 13.47 -10.74 0.45
C HIS A 141 13.34 -11.24 1.90
N GLY A 142 12.13 -11.63 2.31
CA GLY A 142 11.84 -12.24 3.60
C GLY A 142 10.43 -11.89 4.04
N LEU A 143 9.66 -12.90 4.44
CA LEU A 143 8.35 -12.69 5.04
C LEU A 143 8.50 -12.35 6.52
N GLY A 144 7.57 -11.54 7.02
CA GLY A 144 7.45 -11.25 8.44
C GLY A 144 6.72 -12.32 9.23
N ALA A 145 6.59 -12.12 10.54
CA ALA A 145 5.82 -13.00 11.39
C ALA A 145 4.37 -13.16 10.89
N ASP A 146 3.85 -14.39 10.93
CA ASP A 146 2.49 -14.73 10.53
C ASP A 146 2.14 -14.50 9.05
N ALA A 147 3.08 -14.12 8.19
CA ALA A 147 2.90 -14.10 6.74
C ALA A 147 3.37 -15.41 6.09
N ARG A 148 2.58 -15.94 5.15
CA ARG A 148 2.95 -17.10 4.33
C ARG A 148 2.51 -16.93 2.89
N GLU A 149 3.24 -17.58 1.97
CA GLU A 149 2.76 -17.76 0.60
C GLU A 149 1.61 -18.77 0.56
N GLU A 150 0.59 -18.46 -0.23
CA GLU A 150 -0.53 -19.36 -0.53
C GLU A 150 -0.77 -19.42 -2.05
N PRO A 151 -1.42 -20.47 -2.57
CA PRO A 151 -1.82 -20.50 -3.97
C PRO A 151 -2.78 -19.35 -4.33
N MET A 152 -2.61 -18.76 -5.52
CA MET A 152 -3.56 -17.80 -6.08
C MET A 152 -4.89 -18.49 -6.46
N THR A 153 -6.00 -18.00 -5.92
CA THR A 153 -7.36 -18.36 -6.35
C THR A 153 -7.78 -17.54 -7.57
N ASP A 154 -8.90 -17.90 -8.20
CA ASP A 154 -9.45 -17.11 -9.31
C ASP A 154 -9.97 -15.74 -8.85
N ALA A 155 -10.48 -15.64 -7.61
CA ALA A 155 -10.86 -14.37 -7.02
C ALA A 155 -9.64 -13.45 -6.82
N ASP A 156 -8.50 -14.01 -6.44
CA ASP A 156 -7.25 -13.25 -6.32
C ASP A 156 -6.78 -12.73 -7.69
N LYS A 157 -6.84 -13.57 -8.73
CA LYS A 157 -6.48 -13.16 -10.10
C LYS A 157 -7.38 -12.04 -10.62
N GLN A 158 -8.68 -12.11 -10.34
CA GLN A 158 -9.64 -11.07 -10.70
C GLN A 158 -9.37 -9.76 -9.94
N ALA A 159 -9.07 -9.84 -8.64
CA ALA A 159 -8.72 -8.68 -7.84
C ALA A 159 -7.44 -7.99 -8.34
N VAL A 160 -6.39 -8.76 -8.62
CA VAL A 160 -5.14 -8.25 -9.19
C VAL A 160 -5.39 -7.62 -10.57
N ALA A 161 -6.15 -8.28 -11.45
CA ALA A 161 -6.48 -7.72 -12.76
C ALA A 161 -7.16 -6.35 -12.66
N ALA A 162 -8.18 -6.23 -11.79
CA ALA A 162 -8.92 -4.99 -11.58
C ALA A 162 -8.04 -3.87 -11.00
N LEU A 163 -7.14 -4.19 -10.07
CA LEU A 163 -6.22 -3.23 -9.47
C LEU A 163 -5.14 -2.76 -10.46
N LEU A 164 -4.61 -3.68 -11.27
CA LEU A 164 -3.66 -3.35 -12.33
C LEU A 164 -4.30 -2.47 -13.41
N ASP A 165 -5.54 -2.76 -13.81
CA ASP A 165 -6.24 -1.94 -14.81
C ASP A 165 -6.52 -0.52 -14.28
N GLN A 166 -6.98 -0.39 -13.04
CA GLN A 166 -7.12 0.91 -12.37
C GLN A 166 -5.78 1.64 -12.25
N ALA A 167 -4.66 0.94 -12.13
CA ALA A 167 -3.32 1.50 -12.13
C ALA A 167 -2.74 1.78 -13.53
N GLY A 168 -3.42 1.37 -14.60
CA GLY A 168 -2.91 1.48 -15.97
C GLY A 168 -1.75 0.53 -16.29
N LEU A 169 -1.59 -0.54 -15.51
CA LEU A 169 -0.51 -1.53 -15.64
C LEU A 169 -0.99 -2.76 -16.42
N ARG A 170 -0.06 -3.44 -17.11
CA ARG A 170 -0.36 -4.54 -18.05
C ARG A 170 0.42 -5.82 -17.72
N PHE A 171 0.48 -6.19 -16.44
CA PHE A 171 1.02 -7.48 -16.00
C PHE A 171 -0.06 -8.56 -15.97
N ALA A 172 0.31 -9.82 -16.17
CA ALA A 172 -0.63 -10.93 -16.04
C ALA A 172 -0.81 -11.26 -14.54
N PRO A 173 -2.06 -11.40 -14.04
CA PRO A 173 -2.32 -11.74 -12.65
C PRO A 173 -1.67 -13.07 -12.19
N THR A 174 -1.41 -13.98 -13.13
CA THR A 174 -0.74 -15.26 -12.88
C THR A 174 0.74 -15.14 -12.55
N GLU A 175 1.36 -13.97 -12.77
CA GLU A 175 2.75 -13.70 -12.41
C GLU A 175 2.93 -13.36 -10.92
N PHE A 176 1.83 -13.17 -10.18
CA PHE A 176 1.87 -12.75 -8.78
C PHE A 176 1.77 -13.94 -7.83
N LYS A 177 2.55 -13.86 -6.75
CA LYS A 177 2.43 -14.73 -5.59
C LYS A 177 1.50 -14.10 -4.58
N ARG A 178 0.64 -14.90 -3.94
CA ARG A 178 -0.25 -14.46 -2.86
C ARG A 178 0.42 -14.67 -1.52
N ILE A 179 0.41 -13.64 -0.69
CA ILE A 179 0.85 -13.68 0.70
C ILE A 179 -0.37 -13.35 1.55
N ALA A 180 -0.64 -14.23 2.52
CA ALA A 180 -1.76 -14.10 3.46
C ALA A 180 -1.33 -14.52 4.87
N SER A 181 -2.19 -14.25 5.85
CA SER A 181 -1.91 -14.62 7.23
C SER A 181 -1.92 -16.14 7.44
N ALA A 182 -0.95 -16.63 8.20
CA ALA A 182 -0.94 -17.99 8.71
C ALA A 182 -1.90 -18.18 9.89
N ARG A 183 -2.50 -17.09 10.40
CA ARG A 183 -3.46 -17.01 11.52
C ARG A 183 -2.92 -17.62 12.82
N GLN A 184 -1.61 -17.53 13.05
CA GLN A 184 -0.95 -18.02 14.25
C GLN A 184 -1.01 -17.02 15.41
N LEU A 185 -1.11 -15.72 15.11
CA LEU A 185 -1.14 -14.67 16.13
C LEU A 185 -2.57 -14.31 16.61
N TYR A 186 -3.60 -15.04 16.16
CA TYR A 186 -5.00 -14.77 16.49
C TYR A 186 -5.37 -15.18 17.92
N HIS A 187 -4.58 -16.08 18.50
CA HIS A 187 -4.77 -16.55 19.86
C HIS A 187 -3.52 -16.26 20.67
N TRP A 188 -3.69 -15.56 21.80
CA TRP A 188 -2.61 -15.37 22.76
C TRP A 188 -2.19 -16.73 23.32
N ASN A 189 -0.99 -17.18 22.92
CA ASN A 189 -0.38 -18.37 23.48
C ASN A 189 0.61 -17.94 24.57
N SER A 190 0.25 -18.18 25.84
CA SER A 190 1.08 -17.85 27.01
C SER A 190 2.44 -18.58 27.05
N GLN A 191 2.69 -19.50 26.12
CA GLN A 191 3.93 -20.28 26.00
C GLN A 191 5.03 -19.59 25.15
N HIS A 192 4.76 -18.46 24.50
CA HIS A 192 5.75 -17.71 23.71
C HIS A 192 6.29 -16.46 24.43
N SER A 193 6.65 -16.57 25.71
CA SER A 193 7.27 -15.47 26.48
C SER A 193 8.78 -15.32 26.27
N HIS A 194 9.40 -16.05 25.34
CA HIS A 194 10.87 -16.17 25.24
C HIS A 194 11.48 -15.89 23.87
N SER A 195 10.86 -15.01 23.06
CA SER A 195 11.55 -14.48 21.88
C SER A 195 11.08 -13.06 21.58
N TYR A 196 11.75 -12.10 22.21
CA TYR A 196 11.84 -10.71 21.78
C TYR A 196 13.30 -10.41 21.44
#